data_AF-A0A7S2D5T7-F1
#
_entry.id   AF-A0A7S2D5T7-F1
#
_cell.length_a   1.000
_cell.length_b   1.000
_cell.length_c   1.000
_cell.angle_alpha   90.00
_cell.angle_beta   90.00
_cell.angle_gamma   90.00
#
_symmetry.space_group_name_H-M   'P 1'
#
loop_
_entity.id
_entity.type
_entity.pdbx_description
1 polymer ?
#
loop_
_entity_poly.entity_id
_entity_poly.type
_entity_poly.pdbx_seq_one_letter_code
_entity_poly.pdbx_strand_id
1 'polypeptide(L)'
;RKKFRTVDFGRCPRTLCHGQPMLPVGTADVLGHGPVQGYCPNCDDIYMPPAAQLLLARREFREARMGRGAATMAPVGVAGGAVEGQGYESRAGVGWASGALDGSSWGTTFPHLFLQTYPHYHTGAYVEERLERYVPRIHGFKVRRVDDGDVEEDEV
;
A
#
# COMPACT_ATOMS: atom_id res chain seq x y z
N ARG A 1 -6.56 17.13 -1.56
CA ARG A 1 -6.81 17.41 -3.00
C ARG A 1 -5.57 17.91 -3.76
N LYS A 2 -4.94 19.04 -3.39
CA LYS A 2 -3.75 19.56 -4.12
C LYS A 2 -2.64 18.50 -4.27
N LYS A 3 -2.27 17.87 -3.15
CA LYS A 3 -1.27 16.78 -3.08
C LYS A 3 -1.59 15.55 -3.95
N PHE A 4 -2.88 15.24 -4.13
CA PHE A 4 -3.32 14.14 -5.00
C PHE A 4 -3.08 14.47 -6.47
N ARG A 5 -3.37 15.72 -6.88
CA ARG A 5 -3.14 16.19 -8.26
C ARG A 5 -1.66 16.29 -8.61
N THR A 6 -0.81 16.65 -7.65
CA THR A 6 0.64 16.70 -7.81
C THR A 6 1.32 15.34 -7.65
N VAL A 7 0.54 14.30 -7.33
CA VAL A 7 1.00 12.90 -7.20
C VAL A 7 2.03 12.74 -6.07
N ASP A 8 1.86 13.49 -4.99
CA ASP A 8 2.78 13.48 -3.84
C ASP A 8 2.75 12.13 -3.11
N PHE A 9 1.63 11.41 -3.18
CA PHE A 9 1.42 10.11 -2.53
C PHE A 9 1.88 8.93 -3.39
N GLY A 10 2.47 9.20 -4.55
CA GLY A 10 2.92 8.16 -5.46
C GLY A 10 1.84 7.66 -6.42
N ARG A 11 2.20 6.60 -7.14
CA ARG A 11 1.44 6.01 -8.25
C ARG A 11 1.25 4.52 -8.03
N CYS A 12 0.15 4.00 -8.55
CA CYS A 12 -0.18 2.59 -8.49
C CYS A 12 0.96 1.73 -9.07
N PRO A 13 1.39 0.65 -8.37
CA PRO A 13 2.43 -0.24 -8.88
C PRO A 13 1.93 -1.17 -9.97
N ARG A 14 0.60 -1.36 -10.13
CA ARG A 14 0.06 -2.12 -11.26
C ARG A 14 0.34 -1.37 -12.56
N THR A 15 1.06 -2.02 -13.47
CA THR A 15 1.40 -1.50 -14.80
C THR A 15 0.14 -1.09 -15.59
N LEU A 16 -0.92 -1.88 -15.46
CA LEU A 16 -2.22 -1.70 -16.14
C LEU A 16 -3.07 -0.58 -15.52
N CYS A 17 -2.62 0.02 -14.42
CA CYS A 17 -3.23 1.24 -13.89
C CYS A 17 -2.62 2.51 -14.49
N HIS A 18 -1.67 2.40 -15.44
CA HIS A 18 -1.04 3.51 -16.15
C HIS A 18 -0.50 4.63 -15.22
N GLY A 19 -0.01 4.24 -14.04
CA GLY A 19 0.53 5.17 -13.06
C GLY A 19 -0.54 6.04 -12.37
N GLN A 20 -1.76 5.55 -12.19
CA GLN A 20 -2.83 6.22 -11.42
C GLN A 20 -2.31 6.79 -10.09
N PRO A 21 -2.55 8.09 -9.79
CA PRO A 21 -2.25 8.68 -8.49
C PRO A 21 -2.98 7.98 -7.34
N MET A 22 -2.29 7.79 -6.22
CA MET A 22 -2.78 7.07 -5.05
C MET A 22 -3.22 8.01 -3.92
N LEU A 23 -3.99 7.46 -2.99
CA LEU A 23 -4.38 8.11 -1.75
C LEU A 23 -3.79 7.35 -0.56
N PRO A 24 -3.28 8.02 0.47
CA PRO A 24 -2.79 7.35 1.67
C PRO A 24 -3.96 6.71 2.45
N VAL A 25 -3.70 5.58 3.08
CA VAL A 25 -4.67 4.82 3.87
C VAL A 25 -3.96 4.06 4.99
N GLY A 26 -4.61 3.94 6.14
CA GLY A 26 -4.20 3.04 7.22
C GLY A 26 -4.97 1.71 7.18
N THR A 27 -4.37 0.63 7.67
CA THR A 27 -5.06 -0.65 7.86
C THR A 27 -5.95 -0.67 9.09
N ALA A 28 -5.66 0.18 10.08
CA ALA A 28 -6.51 0.42 11.24
C ALA A 28 -6.35 1.86 11.74
N ASP A 29 -7.33 2.29 12.53
CA ASP A 29 -7.33 3.60 13.21
C ASP A 29 -6.62 3.56 14.58
N VAL A 30 -6.07 2.39 14.96
CA VAL A 30 -5.30 2.22 16.19
C VAL A 30 -3.80 2.31 15.91
N LEU A 31 -3.08 2.95 16.84
CA LEU A 31 -1.64 3.17 16.73
C LEU A 31 -0.87 1.85 16.67
N GLY A 32 0.19 1.81 15.85
CA GLY A 32 1.14 0.70 15.80
C GLY A 32 0.68 -0.54 15.03
N HIS A 33 -0.47 -0.48 14.34
CA HIS A 33 -0.98 -1.61 13.56
C HIS A 33 -0.25 -1.79 12.21
N GLY A 34 0.29 -0.71 11.66
CA GLY A 34 1.06 -0.79 10.41
C GLY A 34 1.41 0.58 9.85
N PRO A 35 2.41 0.65 8.96
CA PRO A 35 2.77 1.90 8.31
C PRO A 35 1.64 2.36 7.36
N VAL A 36 1.68 3.64 6.98
CA VAL A 36 0.80 4.16 5.93
C VAL A 36 0.96 3.38 4.63
N GLN A 37 -0.17 3.01 4.04
CA GLN A 37 -0.28 2.33 2.75
C GLN A 37 -0.90 3.28 1.71
N GLY A 38 -0.88 2.88 0.44
CA GLY A 38 -1.50 3.62 -0.64
C GLY A 38 -2.71 2.87 -1.21
N TYR A 39 -3.86 3.53 -1.30
CA TYR A 39 -5.05 3.09 -2.03
C TYR A 39 -5.02 3.59 -3.48
N CYS A 40 -5.37 2.73 -4.44
CA CYS A 40 -5.53 3.09 -5.84
C CYS A 40 -7.00 3.13 -6.27
N PRO A 41 -7.54 4.29 -6.72
CA PRO A 41 -8.94 4.41 -7.15
C PRO A 41 -9.25 3.85 -8.55
N ASN A 42 -8.23 3.32 -9.25
CA ASN A 42 -8.43 2.65 -10.54
C ASN A 42 -8.56 1.13 -10.39
N CYS A 43 -7.94 0.55 -9.37
CA CYS A 43 -7.97 -0.89 -9.16
C CYS A 43 -8.54 -1.37 -7.84
N ASP A 44 -9.01 -0.42 -7.03
CA ASP A 44 -9.67 -0.65 -5.74
C ASP A 44 -8.89 -1.59 -4.84
N ASP A 45 -7.58 -1.35 -4.78
CA ASP A 45 -6.64 -2.19 -4.05
C ASP A 45 -5.61 -1.32 -3.31
N ILE A 46 -5.07 -1.88 -2.23
CA ILE A 46 -4.16 -1.21 -1.31
C ILE A 46 -2.75 -1.79 -1.47
N TYR A 47 -1.76 -0.91 -1.59
CA TYR A 47 -0.37 -1.27 -1.82
C TYR A 47 0.53 -0.65 -0.76
N MET A 48 1.52 -1.43 -0.37
CA MET A 48 2.53 -0.97 0.55
C MET A 48 3.66 -0.23 -0.19
N PRO A 49 4.11 0.94 0.30
CA PRO A 49 5.32 1.57 -0.22
C PRO A 49 6.52 0.62 -0.15
N PRO A 50 7.42 0.64 -1.15
CA PRO A 50 8.65 -0.16 -1.12
C PRO A 50 9.48 0.06 0.16
N ALA A 51 9.50 1.28 0.69
CA ALA A 51 10.21 1.60 1.93
C ALA A 51 9.57 0.97 3.17
N ALA A 52 8.24 0.86 3.21
CA ALA A 52 7.53 0.19 4.30
C ALA A 52 7.72 -1.33 4.25
N GLN A 53 7.71 -1.92 3.05
CA GLN A 53 7.99 -3.36 2.87
C GLN A 53 9.35 -3.75 3.46
N LEU A 54 10.39 -2.95 3.19
CA LEU A 54 11.73 -3.20 3.73
C LEU A 54 11.77 -3.07 5.26
N LEU A 55 11.02 -2.14 5.85
CA LEU A 55 10.96 -1.97 7.31
C LEU A 55 10.22 -3.10 8.00
N LEU A 56 9.11 -3.58 7.43
CA LEU A 56 8.40 -4.73 7.98
C LEU A 56 9.24 -5.99 7.90
N ALA A 57 9.87 -6.27 6.75
CA ALA A 57 10.80 -7.38 6.62
C ALA A 57 11.91 -7.30 7.69
N ARG A 58 12.50 -6.12 7.93
CA ARG A 58 13.50 -5.93 8.99
C ARG A 58 12.96 -6.18 10.40
N ARG A 59 11.71 -5.81 10.69
CA ARG A 59 11.06 -6.08 12.00
C ARG A 59 10.82 -7.57 12.19
N GLU A 60 10.26 -8.24 11.20
CA GLU A 60 10.05 -9.69 11.22
C GLU A 60 11.37 -10.45 11.44
N PHE A 61 12.44 -10.08 10.72
CA PHE A 61 13.77 -10.66 10.94
C PHE A 61 14.30 -10.41 12.36
N ARG A 62 14.05 -9.23 12.95
CA ARG A 62 14.46 -8.91 14.33
C ARG A 62 13.66 -9.72 15.36
N GLU A 63 12.34 -9.82 15.17
CA GLU A 63 11.44 -10.58 16.05
C GLU A 63 11.73 -12.08 15.98
N ALA A 64 11.96 -12.62 14.76
CA ALA A 64 12.35 -14.01 14.57
C ALA A 64 13.70 -14.33 15.26
N ARG A 65 14.64 -13.38 15.27
CA ARG A 65 15.92 -13.52 15.97
C ARG A 65 15.79 -13.38 17.50
N MET A 66 14.79 -12.64 17.98
CA MET A 66 14.54 -12.46 19.42
C MET A 66 13.90 -13.69 20.10
N GLY A 67 13.36 -14.64 19.33
CA GLY A 67 12.75 -15.85 19.88
C GLY A 67 11.44 -15.58 20.64
N ARG A 68 10.60 -16.61 20.77
CA ARG A 68 9.30 -16.57 21.49
C ARG A 68 9.46 -16.49 23.02
N GLY A 69 10.27 -15.59 23.53
CA GLY A 69 10.55 -15.49 24.96
C GLY A 69 11.17 -14.17 25.39
N ALA A 70 10.41 -13.08 25.33
CA ALA A 70 10.63 -11.90 26.16
C ALA A 70 9.41 -10.96 26.12
N ALA A 71 8.30 -11.36 26.74
CA ALA A 71 7.35 -10.39 27.26
C ALA A 71 7.97 -9.73 28.50
N THR A 72 8.94 -8.83 28.29
CA THR A 72 9.34 -7.86 29.32
C THR A 72 8.97 -6.50 28.80
N MET A 73 7.98 -5.90 29.47
CA MET A 73 7.51 -4.55 29.26
C MET A 73 8.71 -3.60 29.19
N ALA A 74 8.93 -2.96 28.04
CA ALA A 74 9.86 -1.84 27.97
C ALA A 74 9.21 -0.67 28.71
N PRO A 75 9.92 -0.01 29.65
CA PRO A 75 9.36 1.14 30.34
C PRO A 75 9.13 2.28 29.35
N VAL A 76 8.06 3.04 29.58
CA VAL A 76 7.77 4.31 28.91
C VAL A 76 8.90 5.28 29.26
N GLY A 77 9.94 5.30 28.42
CA GLY A 77 11.03 6.24 28.48
C GLY A 77 10.76 7.42 27.55
N VAL A 78 10.37 8.56 28.13
CA VAL A 78 10.37 9.86 27.48
C VAL A 78 11.80 10.18 27.03
N ALA A 79 12.06 10.09 25.74
CA ALA A 79 13.25 10.67 25.12
C ALA A 79 12.80 11.88 24.31
N GLY A 80 12.82 13.05 24.96
CA GLY A 80 12.90 14.31 24.26
C GLY A 80 14.20 14.33 23.46
N GLY A 81 14.07 14.37 22.14
CA GLY A 81 15.16 14.60 21.22
C GLY A 81 14.71 15.68 20.25
N ALA A 82 15.13 16.91 20.53
CA ALA A 82 15.07 17.99 19.55
C ALA A 82 15.78 17.53 18.28
N VAL A 83 15.12 17.68 17.14
CA VAL A 83 15.82 17.75 15.86
C VAL A 83 15.33 19.00 15.18
N GLU A 84 16.20 20.01 15.20
CA GLU A 84 16.12 21.24 14.45
C GLU A 84 15.81 20.97 12.97
N GLY A 85 15.03 21.87 12.39
CA GLY A 85 14.56 21.77 11.02
C GLY A 85 15.69 21.75 10.01
N GLN A 86 15.58 20.84 9.05
CA GLN A 86 16.19 20.97 7.74
C GLN A 86 15.18 20.53 6.68
N GLY A 87 15.02 21.40 5.68
CA GLY A 87 13.97 21.34 4.67
C GLY A 87 13.94 20.02 3.88
N TYR A 88 12.73 19.60 3.56
CA TYR A 88 12.49 18.54 2.59
C TYR A 88 12.62 19.12 1.18
N GLU A 89 13.83 19.43 0.74
CA GLU A 89 14.10 19.72 -0.67
C GLU A 89 15.04 18.67 -1.27
N SER A 90 14.41 17.77 -2.03
CA SER A 90 14.77 17.50 -3.43
C SER A 90 16.15 16.93 -3.74
N ARG A 91 16.34 15.60 -3.63
CA ARG A 91 17.04 14.81 -4.68
C ARG A 91 16.95 13.28 -4.56
N ALA A 92 15.76 12.73 -4.81
CA ALA A 92 15.52 11.42 -5.42
C ALA A 92 14.00 11.22 -5.50
N GLY A 93 13.46 10.76 -6.63
CA GLY A 93 12.03 10.63 -6.92
C GLY A 93 11.30 9.55 -6.11
N VAL A 94 11.32 9.61 -4.77
CA VAL A 94 10.62 8.71 -3.83
C VAL A 94 10.12 9.52 -2.61
N GLY A 95 9.24 10.49 -2.87
CA GLY A 95 8.82 11.52 -1.89
C GLY A 95 7.77 11.14 -0.84
N TRP A 96 7.37 9.87 -0.71
CA TRP A 96 6.35 9.43 0.27
C TRP A 96 6.84 8.29 1.17
N ALA A 97 8.13 7.96 1.05
CA ALA A 97 8.79 6.82 1.67
C ALA A 97 9.20 7.04 3.14
N SER A 98 8.45 7.81 3.92
CA SER A 98 8.56 7.67 5.37
C SER A 98 7.78 6.43 5.77
N GLY A 99 8.33 5.24 5.50
CA GLY A 99 7.80 3.96 6.00
C GLY A 99 7.79 3.85 7.53
N ALA A 100 8.14 4.94 8.23
CA ALA A 100 8.03 5.13 9.66
C ALA A 100 6.72 5.84 10.09
N LEU A 101 5.93 6.40 9.16
CA LEU A 101 4.65 7.03 9.51
C LEU A 101 3.59 5.96 9.73
N ASP A 102 2.91 6.04 10.87
CA ASP A 102 1.83 5.13 11.23
C ASP A 102 0.58 5.39 10.37
N GLY A 103 -0.05 4.33 9.87
CA GLY A 103 -1.21 4.42 8.99
C GLY A 103 -2.44 5.02 9.69
N SER A 104 -2.53 4.86 11.00
CA SER A 104 -3.58 5.43 11.86
C SER A 104 -3.68 6.97 11.74
N SER A 105 -2.59 7.65 11.38
CA SER A 105 -2.58 9.11 11.17
C SER A 105 -3.40 9.57 9.97
N TRP A 106 -3.69 8.68 9.03
CA TRP A 106 -4.55 8.91 7.87
C TRP A 106 -5.94 8.28 8.04
N GLY A 107 -5.98 7.19 8.81
CA GLY A 107 -7.18 6.41 9.07
C GLY A 107 -7.57 5.47 7.93
N THR A 108 -8.56 4.63 8.21
CA THR A 108 -9.04 3.57 7.31
C THR A 108 -9.98 4.08 6.21
N THR A 109 -10.70 5.17 6.47
CA THR A 109 -11.81 5.63 5.63
C THR A 109 -11.48 6.82 4.71
N PHE A 110 -10.30 7.43 4.89
CA PHE A 110 -9.92 8.64 4.16
C PHE A 110 -10.05 8.54 2.63
N PRO A 111 -9.58 7.47 1.95
CA PRO A 111 -9.71 7.38 0.50
C PRO A 111 -11.16 7.37 0.04
N HIS A 112 -12.03 6.64 0.75
CA HIS A 112 -13.44 6.52 0.41
C HIS A 112 -14.18 7.85 0.59
N LEU A 113 -13.95 8.54 1.71
CA LEU A 113 -14.52 9.87 1.95
C LEU A 113 -14.02 10.90 0.92
N PHE A 114 -12.75 10.82 0.54
CA PHE A 114 -12.16 11.68 -0.48
C PHE A 114 -12.86 11.47 -1.84
N LEU A 115 -13.10 10.22 -2.24
CA LEU A 115 -13.75 9.88 -3.52
C LEU A 115 -15.25 10.19 -3.51
N GLN A 116 -15.92 10.05 -2.36
CA GLN A 116 -17.31 10.51 -2.19
C GLN A 116 -17.42 12.04 -2.35
N THR A 117 -16.46 12.79 -1.81
CA THR A 117 -16.42 14.25 -1.92
C THR A 117 -16.02 14.73 -3.32
N TYR A 118 -15.16 13.97 -4.01
CA TYR A 118 -14.65 14.30 -5.33
C TYR A 118 -14.84 13.13 -6.32
N PRO A 119 -16.08 12.83 -6.75
CA PRO A 119 -16.37 11.66 -7.58
C PRO A 119 -15.64 11.64 -8.93
N HIS A 120 -15.29 12.80 -9.47
CA HIS A 120 -14.52 12.95 -10.72
C HIS A 120 -13.07 12.44 -10.64
N TYR A 121 -12.57 12.11 -9.44
CA TYR A 121 -11.28 11.43 -9.28
C TYR A 121 -11.40 9.91 -9.20
N HIS A 122 -12.63 9.37 -9.18
CA HIS A 122 -12.87 7.94 -9.27
C HIS A 122 -12.71 7.49 -10.71
N THR A 123 -11.56 6.91 -11.05
CA THR A 123 -11.26 6.47 -12.41
C THR A 123 -11.86 5.11 -12.74
N GLY A 124 -12.10 4.25 -11.75
CA GLY A 124 -12.70 2.92 -11.95
C GLY A 124 -14.23 2.89 -12.16
N ALA A 125 -14.96 4.02 -12.04
CA ALA A 125 -16.43 4.04 -12.10
C ALA A 125 -17.01 4.53 -13.44
N TYR A 126 -16.18 5.09 -14.32
CA TYR A 126 -16.62 5.64 -15.61
C TYR A 126 -15.93 5.00 -16.82
N VAL A 127 -15.05 4.02 -16.59
CA VAL A 127 -14.40 3.25 -17.65
C VAL A 127 -14.80 1.79 -17.48
N GLU A 128 -15.68 1.32 -18.35
CA GLU A 128 -16.20 -0.06 -18.38
C GLU A 128 -15.11 -1.10 -18.69
N GLU A 129 -13.91 -0.66 -19.09
CA GLU A 129 -12.69 -1.47 -19.08
C GLU A 129 -12.17 -1.61 -17.63
N ARG A 130 -12.87 -2.45 -16.87
CA ARG A 130 -12.32 -3.13 -15.70
C ARG A 130 -10.91 -3.59 -16.06
N LEU A 131 -9.89 -2.92 -15.50
CA LEU A 131 -8.45 -3.10 -15.71
C LEU A 131 -8.13 -4.28 -16.62
N GLU A 132 -7.61 -4.01 -17.81
CA GLU A 132 -7.04 -5.04 -18.67
C GLU A 132 -6.21 -6.00 -17.81
N ARG A 133 -6.68 -7.25 -17.65
CA ARG A 133 -6.01 -8.20 -16.76
C ARG A 133 -4.78 -8.72 -17.48
N TYR A 134 -3.63 -8.74 -16.79
CA TYR A 134 -2.42 -9.32 -17.35
C TYR A 134 -2.68 -10.75 -17.85
N VAL A 135 -2.44 -10.97 -19.14
CA VAL A 135 -2.55 -12.29 -19.78
C VAL A 135 -1.14 -12.89 -19.87
N PRO A 136 -0.77 -13.80 -18.96
CA PRO A 136 0.54 -14.46 -19.02
C PRO A 136 0.67 -15.26 -20.31
N ARG A 137 1.80 -15.11 -20.99
CA ARG A 137 2.13 -15.84 -22.22
C ARG A 137 3.52 -16.47 -22.12
N ILE A 138 3.64 -17.73 -22.53
CA ILE A 138 4.91 -18.46 -22.68
C ILE A 138 5.03 -18.81 -24.16
N HIS A 139 6.10 -18.35 -24.82
CA HIS A 139 6.28 -18.52 -26.28
C HIS A 139 5.08 -18.06 -27.14
N GLY A 140 4.36 -17.03 -26.70
CA GLY A 140 3.17 -16.52 -27.39
C GLY A 140 1.85 -17.22 -27.04
N PHE A 141 1.91 -18.39 -26.41
CA PHE A 141 0.74 -19.15 -25.96
C PHE A 141 0.24 -18.63 -24.62
N LYS A 142 -1.08 -18.45 -24.48
CA LYS A 142 -1.71 -18.04 -23.21
C LYS A 142 -1.61 -19.19 -22.20
N VAL A 143 -1.17 -18.88 -20.98
CA VAL A 143 -1.14 -19.86 -19.89
C VAL A 143 -2.57 -20.05 -19.36
N ARG A 144 -3.08 -21.29 -19.38
CA ARG A 144 -4.36 -21.65 -18.75
C ARG A 144 -4.24 -21.47 -17.24
N ARG A 145 -5.26 -20.89 -16.61
CA ARG A 145 -5.38 -20.93 -15.15
C ARG A 145 -5.85 -22.31 -14.74
N VAL A 146 -5.16 -22.89 -13.76
CA VAL A 146 -5.73 -23.96 -12.96
C VAL A 146 -6.51 -23.23 -11.89
N ASP A 147 -7.82 -23.08 -12.07
CA ASP A 147 -8.68 -22.70 -10.96
C ASP A 147 -8.79 -23.94 -10.06
N ASP A 148 -8.71 -23.80 -8.73
CA ASP A 148 -8.75 -24.90 -7.75
C ASP A 148 -10.11 -25.67 -7.71
N GLY A 149 -10.93 -25.57 -8.76
CA GLY A 149 -12.29 -26.08 -8.84
C GLY A 149 -12.61 -26.97 -10.05
N ASP A 150 -11.67 -27.25 -10.94
CA ASP A 150 -11.86 -28.23 -12.05
C ASP A 150 -11.44 -29.65 -11.61
N VAL A 151 -11.96 -30.15 -10.48
CA VAL A 151 -11.97 -31.60 -10.25
C VAL A 151 -13.14 -32.14 -11.06
N GLU A 152 -12.89 -32.53 -12.31
CA GLU A 152 -13.81 -33.41 -13.01
C GLU A 152 -13.90 -34.71 -12.19
N GLU A 153 -15.07 -34.96 -11.60
CA GLU A 153 -15.47 -36.30 -11.17
C GLU A 153 -15.61 -37.12 -12.45
N ASP A 154 -14.51 -37.74 -12.90
CA ASP A 154 -14.58 -38.82 -13.88
C ASP A 154 -15.35 -39.98 -13.22
N GLU A 155 -16.65 -40.07 -13.53
CA GLU A 155 -17.47 -41.26 -13.30
C GLU A 155 -16.81 -42.47 -13.97
N VAL A 156 -16.46 -43.49 -13.17
CA VAL A 156 -16.26 -44.88 -13.61
C VAL A 156 -16.91 -45.82 -12.61
#